data_AF-A0A6B2VHM0-F1
#
_entry.id   AF-A0A6B2VHM0-F1
#
_cell.length_a   1.000
_cell.length_b   1.000
_cell.length_c   1.000
_cell.angle_alpha   90.00
_cell.angle_beta   90.00
_cell.angle_gamma   90.00
#
_symmetry.space_group_name_H-M   'P 1'
#
loop_
_entity.id
_entity.type
_entity.pdbx_description
1 polymer ?
#
loop_
_entity_poly.entity_id
_entity_poly.type
_entity_poly.pdbx_seq_one_letter_code
_entity_poly.pdbx_strand_id
1 'polypeptide(L)'
;MFWVLLLLPAWAVAGVACTRLCLAAVRAAAWDTGAAPADRDHDLTLYEAAFLSGGPARVAEVTLVSMARQRRLLLAHTGWATVVDPRGRDEMERSAIGAIGPEGQSRIAPVRAALATADSVRGLADRLVSAGLAVPEGSAADISSGVRQVRAAALAVLALGATALLLPGPTGMPRGLISLWFALPLALTLSCLAIARVEIHPHARWASPAGQRLLGTLARRA
;
A
#
# COMPACT_ATOMS: atom_id res chain seq x y z
N MET A 1 -33.11 28.62 -3.46
CA MET A 1 -33.47 27.34 -2.80
C MET A 1 -32.78 26.12 -3.42
N PHE A 2 -32.34 26.15 -4.68
CA PHE A 2 -31.67 25.03 -5.37
C PHE A 2 -30.37 24.51 -4.71
N TRP A 3 -29.64 25.36 -4.01
CA TRP A 3 -28.35 25.00 -3.41
C TRP A 3 -28.47 24.02 -2.23
N VAL A 4 -29.62 23.99 -1.55
CA VAL A 4 -29.91 23.03 -0.47
C VAL A 4 -30.05 21.60 -1.02
N LEU A 5 -30.56 21.45 -2.26
CA LEU A 5 -30.67 20.15 -2.95
C LEU A 5 -29.29 19.57 -3.32
N LEU A 6 -28.27 20.43 -3.47
CA LEU A 6 -26.89 20.02 -3.72
C LEU A 6 -26.10 19.78 -2.42
N LEU A 7 -26.52 20.37 -1.30
CA LEU A 7 -25.91 20.21 0.03
C LEU A 7 -26.20 18.82 0.65
N LEU A 8 -27.43 18.34 0.48
CA LEU A 8 -27.88 17.01 0.93
C LEU A 8 -27.02 15.84 0.42
N PRO A 9 -26.75 15.72 -0.90
CA PRO A 9 -25.88 14.65 -1.40
C PRO A 9 -24.42 14.81 -0.96
N ALA A 10 -23.91 16.04 -0.78
CA ALA A 10 -22.56 16.26 -0.26
C ALA A 10 -22.40 15.73 1.18
N TRP A 11 -23.40 15.97 2.04
CA TRP A 11 -23.45 15.42 3.39
C TRP A 11 -23.63 13.90 3.40
N ALA A 12 -24.48 13.36 2.52
CA ALA A 12 -24.66 11.92 2.39
C ALA A 12 -23.36 11.21 1.99
N VAL A 13 -22.62 11.76 1.02
CA VAL A 13 -21.32 11.22 0.57
C VAL A 13 -20.27 11.31 1.68
N ALA A 14 -20.21 12.44 2.41
CA ALA A 14 -19.29 12.61 3.53
C ALA A 14 -19.60 11.63 4.69
N GLY A 15 -20.87 11.46 5.04
CA GLY A 15 -21.32 10.51 6.05
C GLY A 15 -21.01 9.06 5.69
N VAL A 16 -21.24 8.66 4.43
CA VAL A 16 -20.90 7.32 3.93
C VAL A 16 -19.39 7.08 3.93
N ALA A 17 -18.58 8.08 3.57
CA ALA A 17 -17.12 7.96 3.65
C ALA A 17 -16.63 7.79 5.10
N CYS A 18 -17.19 8.56 6.04
CA CYS A 18 -16.85 8.48 7.46
C CYS A 18 -17.24 7.14 8.07
N THR A 19 -18.46 6.65 7.83
CA THR A 19 -18.92 5.35 8.34
C THR A 19 -18.09 4.20 7.77
N ARG A 20 -17.70 4.24 6.50
CA ARG A 20 -16.84 3.21 5.90
C ARG A 20 -15.43 3.23 6.49
N LEU A 21 -14.90 4.40 6.83
CA LEU A 21 -13.61 4.51 7.51
C LEU A 21 -13.68 3.95 8.94
N CYS A 22 -14.71 4.31 9.71
CA CYS A 22 -14.90 3.76 11.05
C CYS A 22 -15.07 2.23 11.03
N LEU A 23 -15.83 1.69 10.07
CA LEU A 23 -15.99 0.26 9.91
C LEU A 23 -14.69 -0.44 9.50
N ALA A 24 -13.86 0.20 8.68
CA ALA A 24 -12.54 -0.32 8.33
C ALA A 24 -11.60 -0.36 9.56
N ALA A 25 -11.62 0.68 10.39
CA ALA A 25 -10.86 0.75 11.63
C ALA A 25 -11.29 -0.32 12.64
N VAL A 26 -12.60 -0.53 12.82
CA VAL A 26 -13.14 -1.57 13.72
C VAL A 26 -12.80 -2.97 13.22
N ARG A 27 -12.84 -3.22 11.90
CA ARG A 27 -12.43 -4.50 11.33
C ARG A 27 -10.94 -4.78 11.53
N ALA A 28 -10.10 -3.76 11.39
CA ALA A 28 -8.67 -3.85 11.70
C ALA A 28 -8.44 -4.23 13.17
N ALA A 29 -9.09 -3.53 14.10
CA ALA A 29 -8.98 -3.81 15.54
C ALA A 29 -9.50 -5.20 15.94
N ALA A 30 -10.54 -5.71 15.27
CA ALA A 30 -11.06 -7.04 15.54
C ALA A 30 -10.05 -8.16 15.18
N TRP A 31 -9.26 -7.96 14.12
CA TRP A 31 -8.20 -8.90 13.74
C TRP A 31 -7.03 -8.92 14.74
N ASP A 32 -6.76 -7.81 15.43
CA ASP A 32 -5.70 -7.72 16.44
C ASP A 32 -5.95 -8.63 17.66
N THR A 33 -7.22 -8.77 18.07
CA THR A 33 -7.61 -9.59 19.23
C THR A 33 -7.52 -11.10 19.00
N GLY A 34 -7.53 -11.56 17.74
CA GLY A 34 -7.57 -12.99 17.38
C GLY A 34 -6.22 -13.60 17.02
N ALA A 35 -5.16 -12.80 16.88
CA ALA A 35 -3.85 -13.30 16.47
C ALA A 35 -3.16 -14.03 17.62
N ALA A 36 -3.06 -15.36 17.51
CA ALA A 36 -2.27 -16.19 18.41
C ALA A 36 -0.82 -15.67 18.51
N PRO A 37 -0.19 -15.74 19.70
CA PRO A 37 1.19 -15.29 19.84
C PRO A 37 2.11 -16.12 18.94
N ALA A 38 2.67 -15.48 17.91
CA ALA A 38 3.76 -16.05 17.14
C ALA A 38 4.92 -16.41 18.09
N ASP A 39 5.54 -17.54 17.81
CA ASP A 39 6.64 -18.07 18.61
C ASP A 39 7.76 -17.03 18.71
N ARG A 40 8.18 -16.71 19.93
CA ARG A 40 9.10 -15.58 20.21
C ARG A 40 10.54 -15.84 19.76
N ASP A 41 10.83 -17.07 19.31
CA ASP A 41 12.16 -17.54 18.91
C ASP A 41 12.37 -17.63 17.38
N HIS A 42 11.41 -17.21 16.56
CA HIS A 42 11.59 -17.21 15.10
C HIS A 42 12.52 -16.07 14.66
N ASP A 43 13.78 -16.39 14.36
CA ASP A 43 14.70 -15.47 13.70
C ASP A 43 14.29 -15.28 12.23
N LEU A 44 13.79 -14.08 11.92
CA LEU A 44 13.37 -13.72 10.56
C LEU A 44 14.56 -13.71 9.61
N THR A 45 14.43 -14.41 8.48
CA THR A 45 15.41 -14.33 7.41
C THR A 45 15.37 -12.95 6.72
N LEU A 46 16.42 -12.62 5.98
CA LEU A 46 16.50 -11.35 5.22
C LEU A 46 15.28 -11.16 4.29
N TYR A 47 14.85 -12.22 3.61
CA TYR A 47 13.71 -12.16 2.68
C TYR A 47 12.37 -12.06 3.42
N GLU A 48 12.21 -12.72 4.57
CA GLU A 48 11.02 -12.59 5.41
C GLU A 48 10.90 -11.17 5.97
N ALA A 49 11.99 -10.61 6.50
CA ALA A 49 12.01 -9.22 6.96
C ALA A 49 11.73 -8.23 5.82
N ALA A 50 12.26 -8.48 4.61
CA ALA A 50 11.96 -7.69 3.43
C ALA A 50 10.47 -7.78 3.02
N PHE A 51 9.88 -8.97 3.07
CA PHE A 51 8.46 -9.16 2.76
C PHE A 51 7.56 -8.46 3.79
N LEU A 52 7.84 -8.63 5.08
CA LEU A 52 7.05 -8.01 6.14
C LEU A 52 7.14 -6.48 6.11
N SER A 53 8.29 -5.91 5.70
CA SER A 53 8.53 -4.46 5.65
C SER A 53 8.08 -3.77 4.36
N GLY A 54 7.79 -4.50 3.28
CA GLY A 54 7.46 -3.87 2.01
C GLY A 54 6.86 -4.78 0.94
N GLY A 55 6.53 -6.01 1.29
CA GLY A 55 5.88 -6.99 0.43
C GLY A 55 6.77 -7.56 -0.67
N PRO A 56 6.18 -8.15 -1.73
CA PRO A 56 6.90 -8.89 -2.75
C PRO A 56 7.88 -8.04 -3.56
N ALA A 57 7.55 -6.76 -3.80
CA ALA A 57 8.44 -5.83 -4.49
C ALA A 57 9.72 -5.56 -3.68
N ARG A 58 9.61 -5.45 -2.35
CA ARG A 58 10.76 -5.23 -1.47
C ARG A 58 11.65 -6.46 -1.39
N VAL A 59 11.08 -7.66 -1.39
CA VAL A 59 11.85 -8.91 -1.51
C VAL A 59 12.66 -8.91 -2.80
N ALA A 60 12.04 -8.58 -3.94
CA ALA A 60 12.74 -8.52 -5.22
C ALA A 60 13.91 -7.52 -5.21
N GLU A 61 13.72 -6.33 -4.65
CA GLU A 61 14.77 -5.32 -4.51
C GLU A 61 15.91 -5.80 -3.61
N VAL A 62 15.60 -6.38 -2.45
CA VAL A 62 16.60 -6.89 -1.52
C VAL A 62 17.37 -8.05 -2.13
N THR A 63 16.74 -8.94 -2.89
CA THR A 63 17.41 -10.01 -3.64
C THR A 63 18.41 -9.44 -4.64
N LEU A 64 17.99 -8.50 -5.48
CA LEU A 64 18.88 -7.88 -6.48
C LEU A 64 20.05 -7.14 -5.83
N VAL A 65 19.80 -6.37 -4.76
CA VAL A 65 20.84 -5.64 -4.03
C VAL A 65 21.78 -6.59 -3.30
N SER A 66 21.27 -7.65 -2.68
CA SER A 66 22.09 -8.67 -2.00
C SER A 66 23.03 -9.36 -2.99
N MET A 67 22.51 -9.78 -4.14
CA MET A 67 23.33 -10.36 -5.21
C MET A 67 24.38 -9.38 -5.73
N ALA A 68 24.02 -8.10 -5.86
CA ALA A 68 24.95 -7.06 -6.31
C ALA A 68 26.07 -6.81 -5.30
N ARG A 69 25.74 -6.75 -4.01
CA ARG A 69 26.74 -6.64 -2.93
C ARG A 69 27.70 -7.84 -2.89
N GLN A 70 27.21 -9.02 -3.23
CA GLN A 70 28.01 -10.24 -3.33
C GLN A 70 28.79 -10.36 -4.67
N ARG A 71 28.76 -9.33 -5.53
CA ARG A 71 29.40 -9.28 -6.86
C ARG A 71 28.91 -10.35 -7.84
N ARG A 72 27.68 -10.83 -7.66
CA ARG A 72 27.07 -11.86 -8.52
C ARG A 72 26.12 -11.27 -9.55
N LEU A 73 25.80 -9.99 -9.39
CA LEU A 73 24.98 -9.22 -10.29
C LEU A 73 25.55 -7.79 -10.37
N LEU A 74 25.60 -7.20 -11.55
CA LEU A 74 25.99 -5.82 -11.74
C LEU A 74 24.73 -5.00 -12.00
N LEU A 75 24.46 -4.04 -11.12
CA LEU A 75 23.38 -3.07 -11.28
C LEU A 75 23.98 -1.78 -11.84
N ALA A 76 23.75 -1.53 -13.12
CA ALA A 76 24.22 -0.32 -13.78
C ALA A 76 23.34 0.88 -13.41
N HIS A 77 23.96 2.04 -13.23
CA HIS A 77 23.27 3.31 -13.00
C HIS A 77 22.30 3.69 -14.14
N THR A 78 22.48 3.10 -15.32
CA THR A 78 21.60 3.24 -16.49
C THR A 78 20.31 2.39 -16.40
N GLY A 79 20.11 1.65 -15.31
CA GLY A 79 18.90 0.85 -15.09
C GLY A 79 18.98 -0.58 -15.62
N TRP A 80 20.18 -1.12 -15.83
CA TRP A 80 20.41 -2.49 -16.29
C TRP A 80 20.91 -3.39 -15.17
N ALA A 81 20.46 -4.64 -15.19
CA ALA A 81 20.92 -5.73 -14.35
C ALA A 81 21.65 -6.73 -15.23
N THR A 82 22.90 -7.03 -14.92
CA THR A 82 23.73 -8.00 -15.63
C THR A 82 24.15 -9.11 -14.67
N VAL A 83 23.92 -10.37 -15.05
CA VAL A 83 24.34 -11.55 -14.27
C VAL A 83 25.85 -11.73 -14.43
N VAL A 84 26.57 -11.74 -13.31
CA VAL A 84 28.02 -12.02 -13.28
C VAL A 84 28.27 -13.47 -12.95
N ASP A 85 27.49 -14.04 -12.03
CA ASP A 85 27.53 -15.45 -11.64
C ASP A 85 26.15 -16.09 -11.86
N PRO A 86 26.01 -17.01 -12.83
CA PRO A 86 24.72 -17.63 -13.15
C PRO A 86 24.29 -18.73 -12.15
N ARG A 87 25.11 -19.08 -11.15
CA ARG A 87 24.74 -20.10 -10.16
C ARG A 87 23.97 -19.48 -9.00
N GLY A 88 22.65 -19.53 -9.03
CA GLY A 88 21.80 -19.11 -7.90
C GLY A 88 21.97 -20.04 -6.69
N ARG A 89 22.23 -19.47 -5.50
CA ARG A 89 22.46 -20.22 -4.25
C ARG A 89 21.15 -20.61 -3.57
N ASP A 90 20.13 -19.78 -3.71
CA ASP A 90 18.80 -20.00 -3.17
C ASP A 90 17.72 -19.86 -4.25
N GLU A 91 16.46 -20.10 -3.87
CA GLU A 91 15.32 -19.99 -4.78
C GLU A 91 15.09 -18.57 -5.30
N MET A 92 15.33 -17.55 -4.48
CA MET A 92 15.11 -16.14 -4.84
C MET A 92 16.12 -15.70 -5.90
N GLU A 93 17.38 -16.05 -5.72
CA GLU A 93 18.45 -15.77 -6.67
C GLU A 93 18.27 -16.53 -7.98
N ARG A 94 17.85 -17.80 -7.92
CA ARG A 94 17.50 -18.57 -9.13
C ARG A 94 16.35 -17.91 -9.89
N SER A 95 15.33 -17.44 -9.19
CA SER A 95 14.24 -16.66 -9.80
C SER A 95 14.73 -15.33 -10.39
N ALA A 96 15.66 -14.64 -9.73
CA ALA A 96 16.23 -13.38 -10.24
C ALA A 96 17.04 -13.59 -11.53
N ILE A 97 17.88 -14.62 -11.57
CA ILE A 97 18.65 -15.01 -12.76
C ILE A 97 17.71 -15.42 -13.89
N GLY A 98 16.69 -16.24 -13.59
CA GLY A 98 15.66 -16.62 -14.54
C GLY A 98 14.86 -15.43 -15.10
N ALA A 99 14.56 -14.43 -14.27
CA ALA A 99 13.87 -13.21 -14.68
C ALA A 99 14.72 -12.28 -15.56
N ILE A 100 16.04 -12.32 -15.42
CA ILE A 100 16.96 -11.61 -16.34
C ILE A 100 17.02 -12.32 -17.70
N GLY A 101 16.93 -13.65 -17.70
CA GLY A 101 16.88 -14.46 -18.90
C GLY A 101 18.26 -14.88 -19.42
N PRO A 102 18.30 -15.66 -20.50
CA PRO A 102 19.52 -16.32 -21.00
C PRO A 102 20.56 -15.34 -21.55
N GLU A 103 20.14 -14.15 -21.98
CA GLU A 103 21.02 -13.09 -22.47
C GLU A 103 21.93 -12.50 -21.37
N GLY A 104 21.68 -12.85 -20.09
CA GLY A 104 22.48 -12.42 -18.95
C GLY A 104 22.38 -10.93 -18.62
N GLN A 105 21.56 -10.16 -19.36
CA GLN A 105 21.31 -8.74 -19.10
C GLN A 105 19.85 -8.35 -19.38
N SER A 106 19.27 -7.54 -18.51
CA SER A 106 17.91 -7.02 -18.68
C SER A 106 17.70 -5.73 -17.89
N ARG A 107 16.64 -4.98 -18.17
CA ARG A 107 16.31 -3.77 -17.41
C ARG A 107 15.87 -4.14 -15.98
N ILE A 108 16.31 -3.36 -15.00
CA ILE A 108 15.99 -3.61 -13.58
C ILE A 108 14.48 -3.57 -13.32
N ALA A 109 13.76 -2.63 -13.92
CA ALA A 109 12.32 -2.46 -13.68
C ALA A 109 11.48 -3.70 -14.04
N PRO A 110 11.57 -4.28 -15.25
CA PRO A 110 10.84 -5.51 -15.59
C PRO A 110 11.34 -6.73 -14.80
N VAL A 111 12.65 -6.84 -14.53
CA VAL A 111 13.19 -7.93 -13.70
C VAL A 111 12.60 -7.89 -12.29
N ARG A 112 12.54 -6.71 -11.67
CA ARG A 112 11.93 -6.52 -10.36
C ARG A 112 10.45 -6.90 -10.36
N ALA A 113 9.71 -6.49 -11.39
CA ALA A 113 8.29 -6.83 -11.51
C ALA A 113 8.07 -8.34 -11.67
N ALA A 114 8.85 -8.99 -12.54
CA ALA A 114 8.78 -10.43 -12.74
C ALA A 114 9.14 -11.20 -11.46
N LEU A 115 10.20 -10.80 -10.77
CA LEU A 115 10.65 -11.41 -9.52
C LEU A 115 9.63 -11.24 -8.39
N ALA A 116 8.99 -10.07 -8.27
CA ALA A 116 7.92 -9.85 -7.30
C ALA A 116 6.73 -10.81 -7.51
N THR A 117 6.53 -11.30 -8.73
CA THR A 117 5.50 -12.29 -9.08
C THR A 117 6.05 -13.71 -9.26
N ALA A 118 7.27 -14.00 -8.79
CA ALA A 118 7.84 -15.33 -8.90
C ALA A 118 7.20 -16.32 -7.91
N ASP A 119 7.18 -17.61 -8.25
CA ASP A 119 6.68 -18.68 -7.37
C ASP A 119 7.43 -18.75 -6.04
N SER A 120 8.73 -18.43 -6.04
CA SER A 120 9.54 -18.36 -4.82
C SER A 120 9.04 -17.29 -3.84
N VAL A 121 8.61 -16.13 -4.36
CA VAL A 121 8.04 -15.04 -3.55
C VAL A 121 6.62 -15.39 -3.09
N ARG A 122 5.80 -16.01 -3.95
CA ARG A 122 4.48 -16.54 -3.54
C ARG A 122 4.59 -17.58 -2.44
N GLY A 123 5.50 -18.55 -2.58
CA GLY A 123 5.72 -19.58 -1.57
C GLY A 123 6.23 -19.00 -0.24
N LEU A 124 7.04 -17.93 -0.28
CA LEU A 124 7.41 -17.18 0.92
C LEU A 124 6.20 -16.51 1.57
N ALA A 125 5.35 -15.84 0.77
CA ALA A 125 4.13 -15.20 1.25
C ALA A 125 3.19 -16.22 1.92
N ASP A 126 2.96 -17.36 1.28
CA ASP A 126 2.09 -18.42 1.80
C ASP A 126 2.60 -18.98 3.14
N ARG A 127 3.92 -19.16 3.29
CA ARG A 127 4.52 -19.57 4.57
C ARG A 127 4.38 -18.51 5.66
N LEU A 128 4.55 -17.23 5.32
CA LEU A 128 4.37 -16.15 6.29
C LEU A 128 2.90 -15.98 6.70
N VAL A 129 1.97 -16.19 5.78
CA VAL A 129 0.54 -16.17 6.05
C VAL A 129 0.14 -17.37 6.92
N SER A 130 0.64 -18.58 6.62
CA SER A 130 0.36 -19.77 7.43
C SER A 130 0.97 -19.68 8.83
N ALA A 131 2.10 -18.99 8.98
CA ALA A 131 2.70 -18.66 10.27
C ALA A 131 1.98 -17.50 11.01
N GLY A 132 0.96 -16.88 10.41
CA GLY A 132 0.25 -15.74 10.99
C GLY A 132 1.09 -14.46 11.07
N LEU A 133 2.22 -14.40 10.35
CA LEU A 133 3.14 -13.26 10.32
C LEU A 133 2.79 -12.25 9.23
N ALA A 134 2.12 -12.69 8.16
CA ALA A 134 1.68 -11.84 7.07
C ALA A 134 0.17 -11.85 6.86
N VAL A 135 -0.35 -10.75 6.31
CA VAL A 135 -1.77 -10.62 5.92
C VAL A 135 -1.94 -11.14 4.48
N PRO A 136 -2.98 -11.94 4.17
CA PRO A 136 -3.23 -12.43 2.81
C PRO A 136 -3.36 -11.29 1.79
N GLU A 137 -2.78 -11.46 0.60
CA GLU A 137 -2.72 -10.42 -0.45
C GLU A 137 -4.12 -9.90 -0.87
N GLY A 138 -5.15 -10.75 -0.76
CA GLY A 138 -6.54 -10.41 -1.06
C GLY A 138 -7.10 -9.28 -0.18
N SER A 139 -6.61 -9.11 1.04
CA SER A 139 -7.04 -8.02 1.94
C SER A 139 -6.34 -6.69 1.62
N ALA A 140 -5.15 -6.73 1.00
CA ALA A 140 -4.40 -5.51 0.63
C ALA A 140 -4.98 -4.82 -0.62
N ALA A 141 -5.52 -5.60 -1.57
CA ALA A 141 -6.22 -5.10 -2.75
C ALA A 141 -7.47 -4.29 -2.37
N ASP A 142 -8.22 -4.75 -1.37
CA ASP A 142 -9.44 -4.09 -0.86
C ASP A 142 -9.18 -2.70 -0.27
N ILE A 143 -8.01 -2.47 0.34
CA ILE A 143 -7.69 -1.16 0.90
C ILE A 143 -7.23 -0.20 -0.22
N SER A 144 -6.60 -0.70 -1.29
CA SER A 144 -6.25 0.12 -2.47
C SER A 144 -7.49 0.56 -3.26
N SER A 145 -8.50 -0.31 -3.36
CA SER A 145 -9.79 0.01 -3.96
C SER A 145 -10.56 1.01 -3.08
N GLY A 146 -10.46 0.88 -1.76
CA GLY A 146 -10.98 1.84 -0.78
C GLY A 146 -10.40 3.25 -0.95
N VAL A 147 -9.07 3.37 -1.07
CA VAL A 147 -8.41 4.68 -1.31
C VAL A 147 -8.83 5.31 -2.65
N ARG A 148 -8.99 4.48 -3.71
CA ARG A 148 -9.47 4.96 -5.01
C ARG A 148 -10.92 5.45 -4.92
N GLN A 149 -11.75 4.80 -4.13
CA GLN A 149 -13.14 5.19 -3.89
C GLN A 149 -13.24 6.51 -3.10
N VAL A 150 -12.39 6.72 -2.09
CA VAL A 150 -12.34 7.99 -1.35
C VAL A 150 -11.83 9.15 -2.24
N ARG A 151 -10.86 8.89 -3.13
CA ARG A 151 -10.43 9.87 -4.14
C ARG A 151 -11.54 10.24 -5.12
N ALA A 152 -12.29 9.25 -5.60
CA ALA A 152 -13.44 9.48 -6.47
C ALA A 152 -14.51 10.32 -5.75
N ALA A 153 -14.76 10.05 -4.47
CA ALA A 153 -15.69 10.84 -3.66
C ALA A 153 -15.23 12.30 -3.47
N ALA A 154 -13.94 12.52 -3.22
CA ALA A 154 -13.38 13.88 -3.12
C ALA A 154 -13.51 14.66 -4.44
N LEU A 155 -13.25 14.01 -5.58
CA LEU A 155 -13.45 14.61 -6.90
C LEU A 155 -14.92 14.92 -7.19
N ALA A 156 -15.84 14.04 -6.78
CA ALA A 156 -17.28 14.28 -6.91
C ALA A 156 -17.75 15.49 -6.08
N VAL A 157 -17.26 15.63 -4.84
CA VAL A 157 -17.58 16.79 -3.98
C VAL A 157 -17.02 18.08 -4.58
N LEU A 158 -15.81 18.07 -5.14
CA LEU A 158 -15.24 19.22 -5.85
C LEU A 158 -16.06 19.58 -7.10
N ALA A 159 -16.46 18.59 -7.90
CA ALA A 159 -17.27 18.81 -9.09
C ALA A 159 -18.66 19.38 -8.74
N LEU A 160 -19.29 18.90 -7.67
CA LEU A 160 -20.56 19.42 -7.17
C LEU A 160 -20.43 20.86 -6.62
N GLY A 161 -19.34 21.16 -5.90
CA GLY A 161 -19.05 22.52 -5.45
C GLY A 161 -18.80 23.49 -6.62
N ALA A 162 -18.05 23.06 -7.64
CA ALA A 162 -17.77 23.86 -8.83
C ALA A 162 -19.03 24.12 -9.66
N THR A 163 -19.86 23.11 -9.88
CA THR A 163 -21.15 23.25 -10.58
C THR A 163 -22.13 24.16 -9.83
N ALA A 164 -22.16 24.11 -8.49
CA ALA A 164 -22.95 25.03 -7.67
C ALA A 164 -22.50 26.50 -7.80
N LEU A 165 -21.21 26.75 -8.02
CA LEU A 165 -20.65 28.10 -8.23
C LEU A 165 -20.86 28.63 -9.65
N LEU A 166 -20.96 27.73 -10.64
CA LEU A 166 -21.15 28.06 -12.05
C LEU A 166 -22.62 28.25 -12.45
N LEU A 167 -23.58 27.74 -11.67
CA LEU A 167 -25.01 27.97 -11.92
C LEU A 167 -25.41 29.42 -11.56
N PRO A 168 -25.99 30.20 -12.50
CA PRO A 168 -26.50 31.53 -12.20
C PRO A 168 -27.72 31.44 -11.28
N GLY A 169 -27.52 31.76 -10.00
CA GLY A 169 -28.59 31.82 -8.98
C GLY A 169 -29.17 33.24 -8.82
N PRO A 170 -30.48 33.39 -8.55
CA PRO A 170 -31.11 34.69 -8.39
C PRO A 170 -30.52 35.47 -7.20
N THR A 171 -30.28 36.74 -7.49
CA THR A 171 -29.67 37.82 -6.72
C THR A 171 -30.10 37.87 -5.24
N GLY A 172 -29.12 37.82 -4.32
CA GLY A 172 -29.33 38.22 -2.92
C GLY A 172 -28.40 37.58 -1.87
N MET A 173 -27.77 36.44 -2.16
CA MET A 173 -26.95 35.72 -1.17
C MET A 173 -25.45 35.84 -1.48
N PRO A 174 -24.60 36.30 -0.53
CA PRO A 174 -23.17 36.49 -0.78
C PRO A 174 -22.47 35.15 -1.06
N ARG A 175 -21.80 35.06 -2.22
CA ARG A 175 -21.10 33.85 -2.71
C ARG A 175 -20.10 33.25 -1.69
N GLY A 176 -19.56 34.08 -0.80
CA GLY A 176 -18.67 33.62 0.28
C GLY A 176 -19.34 32.69 1.29
N LEU A 177 -20.63 32.87 1.58
CA LEU A 177 -21.38 32.03 2.51
C LEU A 177 -21.62 30.63 1.92
N ILE A 178 -21.82 30.57 0.61
CA ILE A 178 -21.96 29.32 -0.16
C ILE A 178 -20.63 28.54 -0.17
N SER A 179 -19.50 29.21 -0.40
CA SER A 179 -18.18 28.56 -0.34
C SER A 179 -17.84 28.05 1.06
N LEU A 180 -18.19 28.78 2.12
CA LEU A 180 -17.89 28.39 3.50
C LEU A 180 -18.60 27.08 3.91
N TRP A 181 -19.85 26.91 3.50
CA TRP A 181 -20.63 25.71 3.80
C TRP A 181 -20.20 24.47 3.02
N PHE A 182 -19.65 24.64 1.81
CA PHE A 182 -19.03 23.54 1.05
C PHE A 182 -17.59 23.25 1.50
N ALA A 183 -16.90 24.23 2.10
CA ALA A 183 -15.56 24.06 2.64
C ALA A 183 -15.54 23.09 3.83
N LEU A 184 -16.60 23.02 4.63
CA LEU A 184 -16.70 22.08 5.78
C LEU A 184 -16.66 20.59 5.37
N PRO A 185 -17.55 20.09 4.50
CA PRO A 185 -17.49 18.69 4.04
C PRO A 185 -16.24 18.42 3.18
N LEU A 186 -15.72 19.42 2.47
CA LEU A 186 -14.45 19.30 1.74
C LEU A 186 -13.26 19.15 2.70
N ALA A 187 -13.18 19.97 3.75
CA ALA A 187 -12.15 19.89 4.76
C ALA A 187 -12.22 18.55 5.52
N LEU A 188 -13.42 18.07 5.83
CA LEU A 188 -13.63 16.77 6.48
C LEU A 188 -13.20 15.59 5.60
N THR A 189 -13.53 15.63 4.31
CA THR A 189 -13.11 14.58 3.36
C THR A 189 -11.61 14.61 3.10
N LEU A 190 -11.01 15.81 3.01
CA LEU A 190 -9.57 16.01 2.88
C LEU A 190 -8.81 15.60 4.14
N SER A 191 -9.33 15.88 5.34
CA SER A 191 -8.71 15.46 6.60
C SER A 191 -8.73 13.94 6.76
N CYS A 192 -9.85 13.29 6.41
CA CYS A 192 -9.93 11.82 6.35
C CYS A 192 -8.93 11.24 5.33
N LEU A 193 -8.81 11.84 4.15
CA LEU A 193 -7.86 11.41 3.14
C LEU A 193 -6.41 11.62 3.61
N ALA A 194 -6.13 12.73 4.31
CA ALA A 194 -4.82 13.02 4.86
C ALA A 194 -4.43 12.02 5.94
N ILE A 195 -5.32 11.73 6.89
CA ILE A 195 -5.11 10.72 7.94
C ILE A 195 -4.90 9.35 7.30
N ALA A 196 -5.77 8.94 6.38
CA ALA A 196 -5.60 7.69 5.64
C ALA A 196 -4.28 7.66 4.88
N ARG A 197 -3.80 8.76 4.30
CA ARG A 197 -2.51 8.79 3.58
C ARG A 197 -1.30 8.73 4.51
N VAL A 198 -1.41 9.31 5.70
CA VAL A 198 -0.35 9.29 6.72
C VAL A 198 -0.27 7.92 7.39
N GLU A 199 -1.40 7.32 7.75
CA GLU A 199 -1.48 6.05 8.48
C GLU A 199 -1.32 4.84 7.54
N ILE A 200 -1.84 4.94 6.31
CA ILE A 200 -1.62 3.95 5.25
C ILE A 200 -0.29 4.26 4.53
N HIS A 201 0.80 4.30 5.27
CA HIS A 201 2.10 4.23 4.65
C HIS A 201 2.24 2.87 3.94
N PRO A 202 2.69 2.83 2.67
CA PRO A 202 2.71 1.62 1.85
C PRO A 202 3.64 0.49 2.36
N HIS A 203 4.30 0.68 3.51
CA HIS A 203 5.31 -0.22 4.06
C HIS A 203 4.79 -1.11 5.20
N ALA A 204 3.57 -0.92 5.70
CA ALA A 204 3.07 -1.64 6.89
C ALA A 204 1.95 -2.66 6.63
N ARG A 205 1.45 -2.79 5.39
CA ARG A 205 0.28 -3.63 5.08
C ARG A 205 0.56 -5.13 5.07
N TRP A 206 1.82 -5.53 4.96
CA TRP A 206 2.19 -6.93 4.71
C TRP A 206 2.41 -7.71 6.00
N ALA A 207 2.88 -7.06 7.06
CA ALA A 207 3.07 -7.67 8.36
C ALA A 207 1.78 -7.66 9.19
N SER A 208 1.42 -8.81 9.76
CA SER A 208 0.46 -8.88 10.86
C SER A 208 1.03 -8.17 12.09
N PRO A 209 0.22 -7.86 13.12
CA PRO A 209 0.73 -7.30 14.38
C PRO A 209 1.84 -8.13 15.01
N ALA A 210 1.77 -9.46 14.86
CA ALA A 210 2.83 -10.36 15.30
C ALA A 210 4.12 -10.17 14.47
N GLY A 211 3.99 -10.09 13.14
CA GLY A 211 5.10 -9.77 12.24
C GLY A 211 5.72 -8.38 12.51
N GLN A 212 4.91 -7.38 12.84
CA GLN A 212 5.40 -6.04 13.21
C GLN A 212 6.20 -6.06 14.51
N ARG A 213 5.78 -6.84 15.52
CA ARG A 213 6.55 -7.00 16.76
C ARG A 213 7.92 -7.63 16.51
N LEU A 214 8.00 -8.65 15.65
CA LEU A 214 9.27 -9.28 15.27
C LEU A 214 10.16 -8.35 14.44
N LEU A 215 9.60 -7.58 13.51
CA LEU A 215 10.36 -6.54 12.81
C LEU A 215 10.93 -5.50 13.78
N GLY A 216 10.14 -5.11 14.79
CA GLY A 216 10.57 -4.17 15.83
C GLY A 216 11.67 -4.73 16.75
N THR A 217 11.76 -6.05 16.95
CA THR A 217 12.89 -6.64 17.68
C THR A 217 14.17 -6.64 16.84
N LEU A 218 14.09 -6.96 15.54
CA LEU A 218 15.22 -6.86 14.63
C LEU A 218 15.76 -5.45 14.48
N ALA A 219 14.88 -4.45 14.30
CA ALA A 219 15.28 -3.05 14.14
C ALA A 219 16.03 -2.49 15.36
N ARG A 220 15.83 -3.08 16.55
CA ARG A 220 16.57 -2.69 17.77
C ARG A 220 17.93 -3.38 17.91
N ARG A 221 18.17 -4.46 17.16
CA ARG A 221 19.44 -5.20 17.17
C ARG A 221 20.41 -4.76 16.06
N ALA A 222 19.90 -4.13 15.01
CA ALA A 222 20.67 -3.61 13.86
C ALA A 222 21.29 -2.24 14.16
#